data_AF-K2RMQ4-F1
#
_entry.id   AF-K2RMQ4-F1
#
_cell.length_a   1.000
_cell.length_b   1.000
_cell.length_c   1.000
_cell.angle_alpha   90.00
_cell.angle_beta   90.00
_cell.angle_gamma   90.00
#
_symmetry.space_group_name_H-M   'P 1'
#
loop_
_entity.id
_entity.type
_entity.pdbx_description
1 polymer ?
#
loop_
_entity_poly.entity_id
_entity_poly.type
_entity_poly.pdbx_seq_one_letter_code
_entity_poly.pdbx_strand_id
1 'polypeptide(L)'
;MVLTAVDDPEASTQVYKLCKERRIPANIADVPPECDFYFGSVHRDGPLQIMVSTNGNGPRLANIVRRQIAATLPPNVGAAIQKVGQLRRKLRKVAPGPEEGPKRMQWMSKVCESWSLDDLVEMDDSDMEKLLGFYKPNTVPSFPQVRYGDKSNAVGSFGAFGWW
;
A
#
# COMPACT_ATOMS: atom_id res chain seq x y z
N MET A 1 4.37 25.69 -4.10
CA MET A 1 5.42 25.09 -4.95
C MET A 1 5.34 25.75 -6.31
N VAL A 2 6.48 26.05 -6.92
CA VAL A 2 6.57 26.65 -8.26
C VAL A 2 7.45 25.76 -9.14
N LEU A 3 7.07 25.61 -10.41
CA LEU A 3 7.81 24.89 -11.43
C LEU A 3 8.06 25.86 -12.59
N THR A 4 9.29 25.95 -13.07
CA THR A 4 9.58 26.72 -14.30
C THR A 4 10.19 25.80 -15.35
N ALA A 5 9.72 25.97 -16.58
CA ALA A 5 10.21 25.29 -17.77
C ALA A 5 10.09 26.26 -18.96
N VAL A 6 10.50 27.51 -18.74
CA VAL A 6 10.49 28.56 -19.76
C VAL A 6 11.88 28.65 -20.39
N ASP A 7 11.93 28.92 -21.69
CA ASP A 7 13.17 29.03 -22.48
C ASP A 7 13.92 30.37 -22.23
N ASP A 8 13.82 30.91 -21.02
CA ASP A 8 14.53 32.10 -20.56
C ASP A 8 15.18 31.79 -19.19
N PRO A 9 16.50 31.53 -19.19
CA PRO A 9 17.25 31.23 -17.96
C PRO A 9 17.22 32.39 -16.95
N GLU A 10 17.27 33.64 -17.41
CA GLU A 10 17.28 34.81 -16.52
C GLU A 10 15.94 34.95 -15.82
N ALA A 11 14.84 34.81 -16.55
CA ALA A 11 13.50 34.80 -15.97
C ALA A 11 13.32 33.63 -15.00
N SER A 12 13.80 32.43 -15.33
CA SER A 12 13.74 31.26 -14.44
C SER A 12 14.49 31.50 -13.12
N THR A 13 15.72 32.04 -13.19
CA THR A 13 16.51 32.40 -12.01
C THR A 13 15.83 33.50 -11.17
N GLN A 14 15.18 34.48 -11.80
CA GLN A 14 14.41 35.49 -11.07
C GLN A 14 13.23 34.86 -10.32
N VAL A 15 12.50 33.94 -10.95
CA VAL A 15 11.43 33.19 -10.28
C VAL A 15 11.98 32.38 -9.11
N TYR A 16 13.11 31.69 -9.27
CA TYR A 16 13.77 30.96 -8.18
C TYR A 16 14.08 31.87 -6.99
N LYS A 17 14.74 33.01 -7.21
CA LYS A 17 15.09 33.97 -6.15
C LYS A 17 13.85 34.47 -5.40
N LEU A 18 12.81 34.87 -6.14
CA LEU A 18 11.53 35.31 -5.55
C LEU A 18 10.85 34.21 -4.71
N CYS A 19 10.96 32.95 -5.15
CA CYS A 19 10.48 31.79 -4.42
C CYS A 19 11.27 31.56 -3.13
N LYS A 20 12.61 31.66 -3.17
CA LYS A 20 13.48 31.52 -2.00
C LYS A 20 13.19 32.57 -0.93
N GLU A 21 13.02 33.83 -1.32
CA GLU A 21 12.62 34.92 -0.40
C GLU A 21 11.31 34.62 0.33
N ARG A 22 10.35 34.01 -0.38
CA ARG A 22 9.01 33.67 0.14
C ARG A 22 8.93 32.29 0.77
N ARG A 23 10.04 31.54 0.83
CA ARG A 23 10.11 30.15 1.31
C ARG A 23 9.13 29.22 0.57
N ILE A 24 8.98 29.44 -0.74
CA ILE A 24 8.17 28.58 -1.62
C ILE A 24 9.13 27.60 -2.30
N PRO A 25 8.93 26.28 -2.18
CA PRO A 25 9.76 25.30 -2.90
C PRO A 25 9.64 25.51 -4.40
N ALA A 26 10.79 25.61 -5.08
CA ALA A 26 10.90 25.77 -6.53
C ALA A 26 11.66 24.60 -7.16
N ASN A 27 11.29 24.24 -8.39
CA ASN A 27 12.08 23.39 -9.26
C ASN A 27 12.17 24.09 -10.63
N ILE A 28 13.40 24.40 -11.03
CA ILE A 28 13.73 25.04 -12.30
C ILE A 28 14.23 23.93 -13.22
N ALA A 29 13.51 23.67 -14.32
CA ALA A 29 13.85 22.61 -15.26
C ALA A 29 15.29 22.75 -15.72
N ASP A 30 16.03 21.63 -15.71
CA ASP A 30 17.42 21.52 -16.16
C ASP A 30 18.45 22.42 -15.44
N VAL A 31 18.09 23.05 -14.31
CA VAL A 31 19.00 23.84 -13.47
C VAL A 31 19.06 23.27 -12.04
N PRO A 32 19.84 22.19 -11.79
CA PRO A 32 19.91 21.54 -10.48
C PRO A 32 20.29 22.44 -9.29
N PRO A 33 21.22 23.41 -9.41
CA PRO A 33 21.53 24.34 -8.32
C PRO A 33 20.35 25.23 -7.90
N GLU A 34 19.35 25.39 -8.77
CA GLU A 34 18.15 26.21 -8.55
C GLU A 34 16.91 25.33 -8.29
N CYS A 35 17.09 24.12 -7.76
CA CYS A 35 16.00 23.22 -7.40
C CYS A 35 16.01 22.91 -5.91
N ASP A 36 14.87 23.09 -5.24
CA ASP A 36 14.66 22.63 -3.86
C ASP A 36 14.25 21.14 -3.80
N PHE A 37 13.79 20.57 -4.92
CA PHE A 37 13.39 19.17 -5.04
C PHE A 37 13.56 18.64 -6.46
N TYR A 38 13.53 17.32 -6.61
CA TYR A 38 13.64 16.63 -7.90
C TYR A 38 12.45 15.69 -8.12
N PHE A 39 12.07 15.53 -9.38
CA PHE A 39 11.17 14.45 -9.77
C PHE A 39 11.92 13.11 -9.77
N GLY A 40 11.24 12.07 -9.31
CA GLY A 40 11.70 10.68 -9.39
C GLY A 40 10.97 9.89 -10.47
N SER A 41 11.43 8.67 -10.69
CA SER A 41 10.69 7.67 -11.47
C SER A 41 9.57 7.10 -10.61
N VAL A 42 8.31 7.31 -11.02
CA VAL A 42 7.13 6.95 -10.23
C VAL A 42 6.39 5.75 -10.84
N HIS A 43 5.99 4.79 -9.99
CA HIS A 43 4.99 3.77 -10.29
C HIS A 43 3.71 4.10 -9.52
N ARG A 44 2.55 3.98 -10.19
CA ARG A 44 1.24 4.21 -9.59
C ARG A 44 0.33 3.03 -9.91
N ASP A 45 -0.37 2.54 -8.89
CA ASP A 45 -1.45 1.56 -8.99
C ASP A 45 -2.55 1.97 -8.00
N GLY A 46 -3.57 2.67 -8.49
CA GLY A 46 -4.61 3.27 -7.65
C GLY A 46 -4.02 4.13 -6.52
N PRO A 47 -4.30 3.83 -5.22
CA PRO A 47 -3.73 4.54 -4.08
C PRO A 47 -2.24 4.21 -3.80
N LEU A 48 -1.64 3.18 -4.43
CA LEU A 48 -0.22 2.88 -4.28
C LEU A 48 0.62 3.86 -5.09
N GLN A 49 1.62 4.45 -4.45
CA GLN A 49 2.63 5.28 -5.11
C GLN A 49 4.03 4.85 -4.65
N ILE A 50 4.90 4.54 -5.60
CA ILE A 50 6.32 4.22 -5.35
C ILE A 50 7.16 5.17 -6.17
N MET A 51 8.05 5.92 -5.52
CA MET A 51 8.99 6.81 -6.17
C MET A 51 10.42 6.32 -5.97
N VAL A 52 11.18 6.25 -7.07
CA VAL A 52 12.62 5.98 -7.05
C VAL A 52 13.36 7.24 -7.49
N SER A 53 14.27 7.72 -6.65
CA SER A 53 15.16 8.85 -6.95
C SER A 53 16.61 8.40 -6.93
N THR A 54 17.44 9.02 -7.77
CA THR A 54 18.90 8.86 -7.81
C THR A 54 19.62 10.17 -7.44
N ASN A 55 18.90 11.14 -6.88
CA ASN A 55 19.41 12.48 -6.58
C ASN A 55 20.10 13.12 -7.80
N GLY A 56 19.49 13.00 -8.99
CA GLY A 56 20.01 13.53 -10.25
C GLY A 56 21.09 12.69 -10.94
N ASN A 57 21.62 11.63 -10.31
CA ASN A 57 22.76 10.88 -10.86
C ASN A 57 22.41 9.89 -11.99
N GLY A 58 21.13 9.74 -12.35
CA GLY A 58 20.76 8.80 -13.41
C GLY A 58 19.25 8.57 -13.50
N PRO A 59 18.52 9.34 -14.34
CA PRO A 59 17.08 9.14 -14.53
C PRO A 59 16.76 7.76 -15.15
N ARG A 60 17.65 7.25 -16.00
CA ARG A 60 17.53 5.91 -16.60
C ARG A 60 17.63 4.80 -15.56
N LEU A 61 18.59 4.90 -14.62
CA LEU A 61 18.74 3.91 -13.55
C LEU A 61 17.51 3.91 -12.62
N ALA A 62 17.00 5.10 -12.26
CA ALA A 62 15.77 5.23 -11.49
C ALA A 62 14.57 4.54 -12.18
N ASN A 63 14.49 4.63 -13.51
CA ASN A 63 13.46 3.94 -14.30
C ASN A 63 13.60 2.41 -14.23
N ILE A 64 14.82 1.88 -14.40
CA ILE A 64 15.10 0.44 -14.35
C ILE A 64 14.74 -0.13 -12.97
N VAL A 65 15.21 0.50 -11.88
CA VAL A 65 14.90 0.06 -10.51
C VAL A 65 13.39 0.11 -10.25
N ARG A 66 12.72 1.20 -10.62
CA ARG A 66 11.26 1.33 -10.47
C ARG A 66 10.51 0.24 -11.24
N ARG A 67 10.95 -0.11 -12.44
CA ARG A 67 10.38 -1.21 -13.24
C ARG A 67 10.55 -2.57 -12.55
N GLN A 68 11.72 -2.84 -11.98
CA GLN A 68 11.97 -4.07 -11.25
C GLN A 68 11.07 -4.18 -10.02
N ILE A 69 10.96 -3.12 -9.21
CA ILE A 69 10.06 -3.08 -8.05
C ILE A 69 8.61 -3.31 -8.48
N ALA A 70 8.14 -2.63 -9.53
CA ALA A 70 6.78 -2.81 -10.02
C ALA A 70 6.51 -4.24 -10.52
N ALA A 71 7.51 -4.91 -11.11
CA ALA A 71 7.38 -6.28 -11.60
C ALA A 71 7.34 -7.33 -10.49
N THR A 72 7.82 -7.02 -9.28
CA THR A 72 7.73 -7.93 -8.12
C THR A 72 6.40 -7.81 -7.36
N LEU A 73 5.58 -6.81 -7.68
CA LEU A 73 4.28 -6.63 -7.05
C LEU A 73 3.23 -7.52 -7.74
N PRO A 74 2.33 -8.15 -6.98
CA PRO A 74 1.13 -8.76 -7.54
C PRO A 74 0.33 -7.75 -8.37
N PRO A 75 -0.46 -8.19 -9.35
CA PRO A 75 -1.39 -7.30 -10.03
C PRO A 75 -2.43 -6.76 -9.04
N ASN A 76 -2.89 -5.52 -9.24
CA ASN A 76 -3.98 -4.89 -8.49
C ASN A 76 -3.71 -4.65 -6.98
N VAL A 77 -2.47 -4.37 -6.58
CA VAL A 77 -2.16 -3.94 -5.19
C VAL A 77 -2.98 -2.71 -4.80
N GLY A 78 -3.25 -1.81 -5.74
CA GLY A 78 -4.11 -0.66 -5.52
C GLY A 78 -5.50 -1.03 -4.97
N ALA A 79 -6.10 -2.10 -5.47
CA ALA A 79 -7.37 -2.61 -4.98
C ALA A 79 -7.23 -3.25 -3.59
N ALA A 80 -6.13 -3.96 -3.31
CA ALA A 80 -5.85 -4.50 -1.98
C ALA A 80 -5.80 -3.40 -0.91
N ILE A 81 -5.17 -2.26 -1.20
CA ILE A 81 -5.13 -1.11 -0.28
C ILE A 81 -6.55 -0.58 0.00
N GLN A 82 -7.41 -0.51 -1.02
CA GLN A 82 -8.80 -0.09 -0.85
C GLN A 82 -9.59 -1.09 0.02
N LYS A 83 -9.40 -2.39 -0.19
CA LYS A 83 -10.01 -3.48 0.59
C LYS A 83 -9.56 -3.46 2.05
N VAL A 84 -8.27 -3.28 2.33
CA VAL A 84 -7.75 -3.07 3.69
C VAL A 84 -8.38 -1.82 4.32
N GLY A 85 -8.57 -0.74 3.55
CA GLY A 85 -9.30 0.44 3.99
C GLY A 85 -10.78 0.16 4.32
N GLN A 86 -11.45 -0.69 3.55
CA GLN A 86 -12.81 -1.16 3.82
C GLN A 86 -12.86 -1.99 5.11
N LEU A 87 -11.96 -2.96 5.27
CA LEU A 87 -11.85 -3.77 6.48
C LEU A 87 -11.68 -2.89 7.74
N ARG A 88 -10.82 -1.87 7.68
CA ARG A 88 -10.65 -0.89 8.78
C ARG A 88 -11.96 -0.17 9.11
N ARG A 89 -12.75 0.21 8.11
CA ARG A 89 -14.06 0.85 8.32
C ARG A 89 -15.08 -0.11 8.92
N LYS A 90 -15.13 -1.36 8.44
CA LYS A 90 -16.00 -2.40 9.02
C LYS A 90 -15.62 -2.69 10.47
N LEU A 91 -14.33 -2.81 10.77
CA LEU A 91 -13.83 -3.01 12.13
C LEU A 91 -14.24 -1.90 13.09
N ARG A 92 -14.23 -0.63 12.64
CA ARG A 92 -14.75 0.49 13.45
C ARG A 92 -16.24 0.39 13.76
N LYS A 93 -17.04 -0.27 12.92
CA LYS A 93 -18.46 -0.51 13.20
C LYS A 93 -18.64 -1.65 14.22
N VAL A 94 -17.82 -2.70 14.14
CA VAL A 94 -17.83 -3.84 15.07
C VAL A 94 -17.36 -3.44 16.47
N ALA A 95 -16.37 -2.55 16.55
CA ALA A 95 -15.79 -2.07 17.79
C ALA A 95 -15.72 -0.52 17.76
N PRO A 96 -16.83 0.20 18.05
CA PRO A 96 -16.92 1.65 17.87
C PRO A 96 -16.26 2.47 18.97
N GLY A 97 -15.99 1.87 20.14
CA GLY A 97 -15.43 2.56 21.30
C GLY A 97 -14.09 3.26 21.01
N PRO A 98 -13.86 4.47 21.54
CA PRO A 98 -12.55 5.14 21.42
C PRO A 98 -11.42 4.33 22.07
N GLU A 99 -11.70 3.62 23.16
CA GLU A 99 -10.79 2.72 23.88
C GLU A 99 -10.30 1.53 23.03
N GLU A 100 -11.08 1.13 22.03
CA GLU A 100 -10.73 0.06 21.08
C GLU A 100 -9.67 0.51 20.06
N GLY A 101 -9.33 1.81 20.01
CA GLY A 101 -8.37 2.39 19.07
C GLY A 101 -7.04 1.64 18.97
N PRO A 102 -6.30 1.49 20.08
CA PRO A 102 -5.03 0.75 20.10
C PRO A 102 -5.18 -0.71 19.67
N LYS A 103 -6.23 -1.40 20.14
CA LYS A 103 -6.49 -2.81 19.81
C LYS A 103 -6.82 -2.99 18.32
N ARG A 104 -7.66 -2.13 17.74
CA ARG A 104 -7.95 -2.13 16.28
C ARG A 104 -6.68 -1.91 15.46
N MET A 105 -5.82 -0.98 15.87
CA MET A 105 -4.56 -0.71 15.16
C MET A 105 -3.65 -1.95 15.20
N GLN A 106 -3.42 -2.50 16.40
CA GLN A 106 -2.57 -3.67 16.58
C GLN A 106 -3.10 -4.88 15.79
N TRP A 107 -4.42 -5.14 15.84
CA TRP A 107 -5.02 -6.27 15.14
C TRP A 107 -4.94 -6.09 13.62
N MET A 108 -5.16 -4.88 13.09
CA MET A 108 -4.98 -4.59 11.67
C MET A 108 -3.52 -4.78 11.21
N SER A 109 -2.54 -4.37 12.02
CA SER A 109 -1.13 -4.65 11.72
C SER A 109 -0.87 -6.14 11.64
N LYS A 110 -1.37 -6.93 12.61
CA LYS A 110 -1.24 -8.39 12.59
C LYS A 110 -1.84 -9.00 11.32
N VAL A 111 -3.00 -8.53 10.84
CA VAL A 111 -3.58 -9.00 9.56
C VAL A 111 -2.63 -8.72 8.40
N CYS A 112 -2.13 -7.49 8.27
CA CYS A 112 -1.22 -7.11 7.19
C CYS A 112 0.16 -7.80 7.25
N GLU A 113 0.59 -8.23 8.43
CA GLU A 113 1.86 -8.96 8.64
C GLU A 113 1.69 -10.47 8.47
N SER A 114 0.50 -11.02 8.75
CA SER A 114 0.25 -12.46 8.67
C SER A 114 -0.17 -12.92 7.28
N TRP A 115 -0.85 -12.07 6.51
CA TRP A 115 -1.33 -12.39 5.17
C TRP A 115 -0.34 -11.89 4.12
N SER A 116 -0.13 -12.69 3.07
CA SER A 116 0.69 -12.27 1.95
C SER A 116 0.01 -11.14 1.17
N LEU A 117 0.78 -10.44 0.33
CA LEU A 117 0.21 -9.40 -0.52
C LEU A 117 -0.81 -9.99 -1.52
N ASP A 118 -0.57 -11.21 -2.00
CA ASP A 118 -1.51 -11.94 -2.86
C ASP A 118 -2.82 -12.24 -2.12
N ASP A 119 -2.77 -12.71 -0.86
CA ASP A 119 -3.96 -12.96 -0.04
C ASP A 119 -4.80 -11.68 0.14
N LEU A 120 -4.13 -10.54 0.40
CA LEU A 120 -4.79 -9.25 0.55
C LEU A 120 -5.40 -8.73 -0.76
N VAL A 121 -4.79 -9.05 -1.90
CA VAL A 121 -5.34 -8.77 -3.24
C VAL A 121 -6.58 -9.62 -3.48
N GLU A 122 -6.54 -10.90 -3.12
CA GLU A 122 -7.65 -11.83 -3.36
C GLU A 122 -8.82 -11.67 -2.39
N MET A 123 -8.62 -11.16 -1.17
CA MET A 123 -9.64 -10.99 -0.14
C MET A 123 -10.91 -10.33 -0.67
N ASP A 124 -12.08 -10.90 -0.38
CA ASP A 124 -13.37 -10.31 -0.75
C ASP A 124 -14.19 -9.85 0.48
N ASP A 125 -15.39 -9.34 0.23
CA ASP A 125 -16.27 -8.86 1.29
C ASP A 125 -16.68 -9.97 2.28
N SER A 126 -16.89 -11.20 1.80
CA SER A 126 -17.25 -12.36 2.64
C SER A 126 -16.09 -12.75 3.55
N ASP A 127 -14.86 -12.76 3.01
CA ASP A 127 -13.66 -13.02 3.81
C ASP A 127 -13.48 -11.96 4.90
N MET A 128 -13.74 -10.68 4.60
CA MET A 128 -13.70 -9.61 5.60
C MET A 128 -14.69 -9.86 6.74
N GLU A 129 -15.95 -10.21 6.44
CA GLU A 129 -16.96 -10.46 7.48
C GLU A 129 -16.56 -11.65 8.37
N LYS A 130 -16.05 -12.73 7.79
CA LYS A 130 -15.54 -13.88 8.54
C LYS A 130 -14.33 -13.51 9.42
N LEU A 131 -13.36 -12.78 8.85
CA LEU A 131 -12.14 -12.37 9.55
C LEU A 131 -12.46 -11.45 10.74
N LEU A 132 -13.45 -10.57 10.63
CA LEU A 132 -13.88 -9.69 11.74
C LEU A 132 -14.38 -10.46 12.97
N GLY A 133 -14.86 -11.71 12.79
CA GLY A 133 -15.22 -12.60 13.90
C GLY A 133 -14.05 -12.90 14.85
N PHE A 134 -12.81 -12.80 14.37
CA PHE A 134 -11.59 -13.08 15.13
C PHE A 134 -11.04 -11.85 15.87
N TYR A 135 -11.69 -10.69 15.75
CA TYR A 135 -11.27 -9.48 16.47
C TYR A 135 -11.42 -9.59 18.00
N LYS A 136 -12.57 -10.09 18.49
CA LYS A 136 -12.80 -10.26 19.93
C LYS A 136 -11.80 -11.22 20.57
N PRO A 137 -11.58 -12.44 20.01
CA PRO A 137 -10.51 -13.35 20.43
C PRO A 137 -9.09 -12.80 20.28
N ASN A 138 -8.90 -11.71 19.51
CA ASN A 138 -7.61 -11.10 19.20
C ASN A 138 -6.65 -12.06 18.48
N THR A 139 -7.20 -12.92 17.62
CA THR A 139 -6.47 -13.85 16.76
C THR A 139 -6.58 -13.42 15.30
N VAL A 140 -5.63 -13.86 14.48
CA VAL A 140 -5.64 -13.64 13.03
C VAL A 140 -5.43 -15.01 12.37
N PRO A 141 -6.50 -15.66 11.90
CA PRO A 141 -6.38 -16.89 11.12
C PRO A 141 -5.69 -16.62 9.78
N SER A 142 -5.15 -17.67 9.16
CA SER A 142 -4.62 -17.58 7.79
C SER A 142 -5.73 -17.34 6.78
N PHE A 143 -5.38 -16.78 5.62
CA PHE A 143 -6.35 -16.54 4.56
C PHE A 143 -7.12 -17.81 4.13
N PRO A 144 -6.47 -18.97 3.92
CA PRO A 144 -7.20 -20.21 3.63
C PRO A 144 -8.18 -20.63 4.73
N GLN A 145 -7.83 -20.42 6.01
CA GLN A 145 -8.73 -20.72 7.13
C GLN A 145 -9.98 -19.84 7.11
N VAL A 146 -9.83 -18.56 6.77
CA VAL A 146 -10.99 -17.65 6.62
C VAL A 146 -11.83 -18.03 5.40
N ARG A 147 -11.19 -18.26 4.25
CA ARG A 147 -11.89 -18.47 2.99
C ARG A 147 -12.62 -19.81 2.96
N TYR A 148 -11.91 -20.90 3.29
CA TYR A 148 -12.39 -22.27 3.12
C TYR A 148 -12.86 -22.92 4.42
N GLY A 149 -12.61 -22.31 5.58
CA GLY A 149 -12.80 -22.95 6.88
C GLY A 149 -11.71 -24.00 7.16
N ASP A 150 -11.70 -24.53 8.38
CA ASP A 150 -10.75 -25.56 8.77
C ASP A 150 -11.14 -26.91 8.14
N LYS A 151 -10.38 -27.39 7.15
CA LYS A 151 -10.58 -28.71 6.52
C LYS A 151 -10.19 -29.88 7.45
N SER A 152 -9.74 -29.60 8.67
CA SER A 152 -9.31 -30.57 9.68
C SER A 152 -10.44 -31.47 10.21
N ASN A 153 -11.72 -31.11 10.01
CA ASN A 153 -12.87 -31.93 10.45
C ASN A 153 -13.57 -32.73 9.33
N ALA A 154 -13.03 -32.75 8.10
CA ALA A 154 -13.64 -33.49 6.98
C ALA A 154 -13.07 -34.90 6.75
N VAL A 155 -12.11 -35.35 7.57
CA VAL A 155 -11.57 -36.73 7.56
C VAL A 155 -12.06 -37.45 8.82
N GLY A 156 -13.38 -37.59 8.95
CA GLY A 156 -13.99 -38.14 10.16
C GLY A 156 -15.39 -38.69 9.95
N SER A 157 -15.69 -39.28 8.78
CA SER A 157 -16.79 -40.24 8.58
C SER A 157 -16.80 -40.70 7.11
N PHE A 158 -15.88 -41.58 6.74
CA PHE A 158 -16.14 -42.52 5.66
C PHE A 158 -16.08 -43.90 6.29
N GLY A 159 -17.22 -44.57 6.20
CA GLY A 159 -17.59 -45.67 7.07
C GLY A 159 -16.62 -46.83 6.99
N ALA A 160 -16.53 -47.51 8.14
CA ALA A 160 -16.31 -48.94 8.16
C ALA A 160 -17.33 -49.60 7.23
N PHE A 161 -16.89 -49.93 6.02
CA PHE A 161 -17.48 -50.98 5.20
C PHE A 161 -16.41 -52.05 5.08
N GLY A 162 -16.50 -53.03 5.97
CA GLY A 162 -15.73 -54.26 5.84
C GLY A 162 -16.18 -55.04 4.62
N TRP A 163 -15.22 -55.66 3.93
CA TRP A 163 -15.42 -56.82 3.08
C TRP A 163 -14.08 -57.58 3.00
N TRP A 164 -14.13 -58.83 3.50
CA TRP A 164 -13.17 -59.94 3.42
C TRP A 164 -11.89 -59.87 4.27
#